data_AF-A0A660Z3G3-F1
#
_entry.id   AF-A0A660Z3G3-F1
#
_cell.length_a   1.000
_cell.length_b   1.000
_cell.length_c   1.000
_cell.angle_alpha   90.00
_cell.angle_beta   90.00
_cell.angle_gamma   90.00
#
_symmetry.space_group_name_H-M   'P 1'
#
loop_
_entity.id
_entity.type
_entity.pdbx_description
1 polymer ?
#
loop_
_entity_poly.entity_id
_entity_poly.type
_entity_poly.pdbx_seq_one_letter_code
_entity_poly.pdbx_strand_id
1 'polypeptide(L)' 'MIYGNDIRGVLKTGEGKSDLWSTLFDIEEDGDNIVINGKGYGHGVGLCQWGAIHLSQEGWNYEDILEHYFPGISIGQLND' A
#
# COMPACT_ATOMS: atom_id res chain seq x y z
N MET A 1 20.07 -7.37 10.85
CA MET A 1 18.93 -6.42 10.80
C MET A 1 17.85 -7.10 9.97
N ILE A 2 16.61 -7.12 10.45
CA ILE A 2 15.47 -7.70 9.74
C ILE A 2 14.62 -6.52 9.26
N TYR A 3 14.24 -6.50 7.98
CA TYR A 3 13.40 -5.45 7.40
C TYR A 3 11.93 -5.89 7.35
N GLY A 4 11.00 -4.94 7.28
CA GLY A 4 9.57 -5.24 7.21
C GLY A 4 9.19 -6.15 6.02
N ASN A 5 9.91 -6.05 4.91
CA ASN A 5 9.74 -6.97 3.76
C ASN A 5 10.13 -8.42 4.10
N ASP A 6 11.14 -8.62 4.94
CA ASP A 6 11.55 -9.97 5.37
C ASP A 6 10.45 -10.59 6.24
N ILE A 7 9.91 -9.82 7.20
CA ILE A 7 8.82 -10.25 8.08
C ILE A 7 7.57 -10.58 7.25
N ARG A 8 7.17 -9.66 6.36
CA ARG A 8 6.04 -9.86 5.44
C ARG A 8 6.23 -11.08 4.52
N GLY A 9 7.47 -11.36 4.12
CA GLY A 9 7.80 -12.49 3.26
C GLY A 9 7.76 -13.85 3.96
N VAL A 10 7.99 -13.88 5.27
CA VAL A 10 8.03 -15.12 6.08
C VAL A 10 6.66 -15.46 6.67
N LEU A 11 5.88 -14.45 7.09
CA LEU A 11 4.52 -14.66 7.59
C LEU A 11 3.55 -14.85 6.42
N LYS A 12 3.29 -16.11 6.11
CA LYS A 12 2.45 -16.53 4.97
C LYS A 12 1.40 -17.55 5.41
N THR A 13 0.22 -17.46 4.79
CA THR A 13 -0.79 -18.51 4.83
C THR A 13 -0.24 -19.83 4.28
N GLY A 14 -0.93 -20.93 4.55
CA GLY A 14 -0.65 -22.22 3.91
C GLY A 14 -0.72 -22.22 2.37
N GLU A 15 -1.28 -21.17 1.75
CA GLU A 15 -1.29 -20.97 0.28
C GLU A 15 -0.08 -20.18 -0.24
N GLY A 16 0.85 -19.79 0.64
CA GLY A 16 2.05 -19.02 0.27
C GLY A 16 1.82 -17.52 0.06
N LYS A 17 0.61 -17.01 0.32
CA LYS A 17 0.29 -15.58 0.34
C LYS A 17 0.72 -14.99 1.68
N SER A 18 1.26 -13.77 1.68
CA SER A 18 1.59 -13.09 2.94
C SER A 18 0.33 -12.88 3.78
N ASP A 19 0.42 -13.17 5.07
CA ASP A 19 -0.60 -12.85 6.07
C ASP A 19 -0.64 -11.35 6.40
N LEU A 20 0.40 -10.61 6.00
CA LEU A 20 0.50 -9.17 6.21
C LEU A 20 0.15 -8.38 4.94
N TRP A 21 -0.80 -7.45 5.09
CA TRP A 21 -1.29 -6.60 4.01
C TRP A 21 -0.32 -5.50 3.57
N SER A 22 0.60 -5.09 4.44
CA SER A 22 1.59 -4.05 4.17
C SER A 22 2.88 -4.32 4.96
N THR A 23 3.89 -3.48 4.78
CA THR A 23 5.07 -3.39 5.67
C THR A 23 4.88 -2.37 6.79
N LEU A 24 3.72 -1.72 6.85
CA LEU A 24 3.37 -0.73 7.87
C LEU A 24 2.57 -1.45 8.96
N PHE A 25 3.27 -1.89 9.99
CA PHE A 25 2.67 -2.56 11.13
C PHE A 25 3.43 -2.24 12.42
N ASP A 26 2.72 -2.34 13.52
CA ASP A 26 3.27 -2.29 14.87
C ASP A 26 3.24 -3.72 15.47
N ILE A 27 4.20 -4.05 16.33
CA ILE A 27 4.30 -5.36 17.01
C ILE A 27 4.18 -5.13 18.52
N GLU A 28 3.30 -5.90 19.15
CA GLU A 28 3.07 -5.85 20.60
C GLU A 28 3.09 -7.27 21.17
N GLU A 29 3.61 -7.40 22.40
CA GLU A 29 3.58 -8.66 23.16
C GLU A 29 2.27 -8.71 23.98
N ASP A 30 1.57 -9.84 23.91
CA ASP A 30 0.35 -10.11 24.68
C ASP A 30 0.44 -11.49 25.34
N GLY A 31 1.09 -11.54 26.52
CA GLY A 31 1.39 -12.77 27.23
C GLY A 31 2.34 -13.66 26.43
N ASP A 32 1.86 -14.85 26.04
CA ASP A 32 2.60 -15.79 25.19
C ASP A 32 2.38 -15.54 23.68
N ASN A 33 1.62 -14.51 23.32
CA ASN A 33 1.30 -14.17 21.93
C ASN A 33 2.08 -12.93 21.46
N ILE A 34 2.25 -12.87 20.14
CA ILE A 34 2.68 -11.66 19.44
C ILE A 34 1.49 -11.16 18.60
N VAL A 35 1.10 -9.91 18.83
CA VAL A 35 0.06 -9.23 18.07
C VAL A 35 0.70 -8.32 17.04
N ILE A 36 0.32 -8.47 15.78
CA ILE A 36 0.79 -7.62 14.67
C ILE A 36 -0.37 -6.78 14.18
N ASN A 37 -0.30 -5.47 14.41
CA ASN A 37 -1.32 -4.51 14.03
C ASN A 37 -0.94 -3.83 12.71
N GLY A 38 -1.49 -4.33 11.59
CA GLY A 38 -1.21 -3.80 10.25
C GLY A 38 -2.06 -2.60 9.84
N LYS A 39 -1.50 -1.73 8.99
CA LYS A 39 -2.18 -0.56 8.40
C LYS A 39 -1.99 -0.52 6.89
N GLY A 40 -3.05 -0.17 6.17
CA GLY A 40 -3.03 -0.06 4.71
C GLY A 40 -2.90 -1.41 3.99
N TYR A 41 -2.86 -1.36 2.66
CA TYR A 41 -2.78 -2.54 1.81
C TYR A 41 -1.90 -2.26 0.59
N GLY A 42 -0.89 -3.11 0.36
CA GLY A 42 0.08 -2.97 -0.72
C GLY A 42 1.46 -2.50 -0.25
N HIS A 43 2.23 -1.91 -1.15
CA HIS A 43 3.61 -1.46 -0.89
C HIS A 43 3.72 0.04 -0.59
N GLY A 44 2.63 0.80 -0.72
CA GLY A 44 2.57 2.22 -0.31
C GLY A 44 3.38 3.19 -1.17
N VAL A 45 3.66 2.86 -2.44
CA VAL A 45 4.39 3.75 -3.37
C VAL A 45 3.51 4.11 -4.55
N GLY A 46 3.49 5.38 -4.94
CA GLY A 46 2.69 5.89 -6.05
C GLY A 46 1.21 6.04 -5.69
N LEU A 47 0.34 5.57 -6.59
CA LEU A 47 -1.11 5.78 -6.51
C LEU A 47 -1.79 4.92 -5.43
N CYS A 48 -2.38 5.55 -4.41
CA CYS A 48 -3.31 4.89 -3.51
C CYS A 48 -4.68 4.76 -4.19
N GLN A 49 -5.09 3.54 -4.56
CA GLN A 49 -6.33 3.31 -5.30
C GLN A 49 -7.58 3.82 -4.55
N TRP A 50 -7.67 3.51 -3.25
CA TRP A 50 -8.78 4.01 -2.41
C TRP A 50 -8.76 5.53 -2.27
N GLY A 51 -7.57 6.13 -2.16
CA GLY A 51 -7.43 7.58 -2.13
C GLY A 51 -7.84 8.23 -3.45
N ALA A 52 -7.50 7.63 -4.59
CA ALA A 52 -7.95 8.08 -5.91
C ALA A 52 -9.47 8.00 -6.07
N ILE A 53 -10.10 6.92 -5.60
CA ILE A 53 -11.58 6.81 -5.56
C ILE A 53 -12.16 7.95 -4.73
N HIS A 54 -11.64 8.19 -3.53
CA HIS A 54 -12.12 9.28 -2.68
C HIS A 54 -11.97 10.65 -3.34
N LEU A 55 -10.79 10.97 -3.91
CA LEU A 55 -10.58 12.24 -4.62
C LEU A 55 -11.53 12.40 -5.82
N SER A 56 -11.83 11.31 -6.55
CA SER A 56 -12.80 11.33 -7.63
C SER A 56 -14.22 11.65 -7.13
N GLN A 57 -14.59 11.19 -5.94
CA GLN A 57 -15.88 11.49 -5.30
C GLN A 57 -15.95 12.95 -4.82
N GLU A 58 -14.81 13.54 -4.47
CA GLU A 58 -14.65 14.97 -4.18
C GLU A 58 -14.57 15.84 -5.46
N GLY A 59 -14.70 15.23 -6.65
CA GLY A 59 -14.81 15.93 -7.94
C GLY A 59 -13.48 16.17 -8.67
N TRP A 60 -12.37 15.59 -8.23
CA TRP A 60 -11.09 15.67 -8.94
C TRP A 60 -11.16 14.85 -10.24
N ASN A 61 -10.62 15.39 -11.33
CA ASN A 61 -10.45 14.63 -12.57
C ASN A 61 -9.21 13.70 -12.47
N TYR A 62 -9.01 12.86 -13.47
CA TYR A 62 -7.89 11.90 -13.43
C TYR A 62 -6.54 12.59 -13.56
N GLU A 63 -6.45 13.73 -14.26
CA GLU A 63 -5.22 14.51 -14.37
C GLU A 63 -4.77 15.06 -13.01
N ASP A 64 -5.69 15.65 -12.24
CA ASP A 64 -5.44 16.20 -10.90
C ASP A 64 -5.04 15.08 -9.92
N ILE A 65 -5.71 13.92 -10.00
CA ILE A 65 -5.40 12.76 -9.16
C ILE A 65 -3.99 12.24 -9.50
N LEU A 66 -3.66 12.11 -10.78
CA LEU A 66 -2.34 11.61 -11.18
C LEU A 66 -1.23 12.59 -10.79
N GLU A 67 -1.43 13.90 -10.97
CA GLU A 67 -0.47 14.93 -10.55
C GLU A 67 -0.27 14.93 -9.02
N HIS A 68 -1.32 14.64 -8.24
CA HIS A 68 -1.20 14.50 -6.77
C HIS A 68 -0.28 13.35 -6.37
N TYR A 69 -0.44 12.18 -6.98
CA TYR A 69 0.36 10.99 -6.64
C TYR A 69 1.72 10.93 -7.35
N PHE A 70 1.87 11.64 -8.46
CA PHE A 70 3.07 11.69 -9.27
C PHE A 70 3.35 13.14 -9.69
N PRO A 71 3.92 13.98 -8.79
CA PRO A 71 4.14 15.39 -9.10
C PRO A 71 5.10 15.58 -10.27
N GLY A 72 4.75 16.49 -11.18
CA GLY A 72 5.58 16.86 -12.34
C GLY A 72 5.54 15.86 -13.50
N ILE A 73 4.50 15.02 -13.58
CA ILE A 73 4.31 14.14 -14.73
C ILE A 73 3.79 14.91 -15.96
N SER A 74 3.79 14.24 -17.10
CA SER A 74 3.10 14.71 -18.30
C SER A 74 2.26 13.56 -18.86
N ILE A 75 1.03 13.86 -19.23
CA ILE A 75 0.11 12.89 -19.81
C ILE A 75 0.21 12.99 -21.33
N GLY A 76 0.50 11.87 -21.97
CA GLY A 76 0.67 11.78 -23.42
C GLY A 76 -0.18 10.65 -24.00
N GLN A 77 -0.52 10.78 -25.29
CA GLN A 77 -1.10 9.69 -26.05
C GLN A 77 0.02 8.89 -26.70
N LEU A 78 -0.02 7.57 -26.53
CA LEU A 78 0.79 6.65 -27.32
C LEU A 78 0.11 6.51 -28.68
N ASN A 79 0.79 6.98 -29.74
CA ASN A 79 0.37 6.67 -31.11
C ASN A 79 0.92 5.29 -31.46
N ASP A 80 0.05 4.39 -31.92
CA ASP A 80 0.43 3.08 -32.47
C ASP A 80 1.16 3.22 -33.82
#